data_AF-A0A1C7NXU2-F1
#
_entry.id   AF-A0A1C7NXU2-F1
#
_cell.length_a   1.000
_cell.length_b   1.000
_cell.length_c   1.000
_cell.angle_alpha   90.00
_cell.angle_beta   90.00
_cell.angle_gamma   90.00
#
_symmetry.space_group_name_H-M   'P 1'
#
loop_
_entity.id
_entity.type
_entity.pdbx_description
1 polymer ?
#
loop_
_entity_poly.entity_id
_entity_poly.type
_entity_poly.pdbx_seq_one_letter_code
_entity_poly.pdbx_strand_id
1 'polypeptide(L)'
;MQVNLKDAASVAPPQEAGKDIPHLAGLGATMRQVFAAHFMRDCPHILEIGGHIRPITPYLTHHPLSVTSVDPKTEAYEAAELNGRPCHVRHITAKFQQIDYHYQPGSYGLVLLGYSLKPFGRKDPLGDLLFSLIDNAKTVVIEYAPELERAASQVPHIISRPSVTVRGQFDLHLHDPEIAGTPYAARQFYVLDTRYSAS
;
A
#
# COMPACT_ATOMS: atom_id res chain seq x y z
N MET A 1 -29.61 5.95 -4.14
CA MET A 1 -28.60 5.68 -5.17
C MET A 1 -28.17 4.23 -5.01
N GLN A 2 -28.69 3.31 -5.82
CA GLN A 2 -28.30 1.90 -5.79
C GLN A 2 -27.04 1.75 -6.67
N VAL A 3 -25.91 1.41 -6.05
CA VAL A 3 -24.71 1.06 -6.80
C VAL A 3 -24.91 -0.35 -7.35
N ASN A 4 -24.89 -0.49 -8.68
CA ASN A 4 -25.00 -1.77 -9.35
C ASN A 4 -23.70 -2.55 -9.13
N LEU A 5 -23.78 -3.70 -8.46
CA LEU A 5 -22.62 -4.55 -8.12
C LEU A 5 -21.80 -4.98 -9.36
N LYS A 6 -22.39 -4.94 -10.56
CA LYS A 6 -21.67 -5.20 -11.83
C LYS A 6 -20.68 -4.10 -12.20
N ASP A 7 -20.92 -2.86 -11.80
CA ASP A 7 -20.03 -1.73 -12.10
C ASP A 7 -18.78 -1.76 -11.21
N ALA A 8 -18.92 -2.24 -9.96
CA ALA A 8 -17.81 -2.43 -9.03
C ALA A 8 -16.82 -3.53 -9.50
N ALA A 9 -17.31 -4.53 -10.24
CA ALA A 9 -16.48 -5.58 -10.81
C ALA A 9 -15.64 -5.11 -12.02
N SER A 10 -15.96 -3.96 -12.61
CA SER A 10 -15.25 -3.45 -13.81
C SER A 10 -13.94 -2.71 -13.50
N VAL A 11 -13.67 -2.42 -12.23
CA VAL A 11 -12.47 -1.69 -11.76
C VAL A 11 -11.38 -2.64 -11.23
N ALA A 12 -11.74 -3.88 -10.88
CA ALA A 12 -10.79 -4.88 -10.43
C ALA A 12 -10.25 -5.67 -11.63
N PRO A 13 -8.93 -5.90 -11.75
CA PRO A 13 -8.41 -6.82 -12.75
C PRO A 13 -9.03 -8.22 -12.56
N PRO A 14 -9.26 -8.98 -13.63
CA PRO A 14 -9.88 -10.30 -13.55
C PRO A 14 -9.11 -11.24 -12.62
N GLN A 15 -9.83 -11.98 -11.77
CA GLN A 15 -9.28 -12.99 -10.87
C GLN A 15 -8.64 -14.13 -11.69
N GLU A 16 -7.32 -14.29 -11.61
CA GLU A 16 -6.64 -15.48 -12.12
C GLU A 16 -6.77 -16.63 -11.11
N ALA A 17 -7.54 -17.66 -11.49
CA ALA A 17 -7.73 -18.85 -10.68
C ALA A 17 -6.37 -19.52 -10.34
N GLY A 18 -6.09 -19.69 -9.05
CA GLY A 18 -4.91 -20.40 -8.55
C GLY A 18 -3.69 -19.56 -8.13
N LYS A 19 -3.70 -18.24 -8.37
CA LYS A 19 -2.66 -17.31 -7.86
C LYS A 19 -3.13 -16.45 -6.68
N ASP A 20 -4.43 -16.45 -6.39
CA ASP A 20 -5.01 -15.56 -5.41
C ASP A 20 -4.83 -16.07 -3.98
N ILE A 21 -4.55 -15.15 -3.05
CA ILE A 21 -4.55 -15.47 -1.64
C ILE A 21 -5.99 -15.26 -1.15
N PRO A 22 -6.65 -16.25 -0.52
CA PRO A 22 -8.07 -16.18 -0.17
C PRO A 22 -8.49 -14.86 0.51
N HIS A 23 -7.68 -14.36 1.44
CA HIS A 23 -7.95 -13.10 2.16
C HIS A 23 -7.75 -11.80 1.36
N LEU A 24 -7.31 -11.90 0.11
CA LEU A 24 -7.18 -10.78 -0.81
C LEU A 24 -8.19 -10.89 -1.96
N ALA A 25 -8.96 -11.99 -2.05
CA ALA A 25 -9.74 -12.34 -3.23
C ALA A 25 -11.05 -11.55 -3.36
N GLY A 26 -11.76 -11.32 -2.24
CA GLY A 26 -13.09 -10.69 -2.21
C GLY A 26 -13.12 -9.19 -2.50
N LEU A 27 -14.29 -8.68 -2.93
CA LEU A 27 -14.50 -7.25 -3.23
C LEU A 27 -14.21 -6.33 -2.05
N GLY A 28 -14.50 -6.79 -0.82
CA GLY A 28 -14.18 -6.02 0.39
C GLY A 28 -12.68 -5.77 0.54
N ALA A 29 -11.84 -6.71 0.09
CA ALA A 29 -10.40 -6.57 0.14
C ALA A 29 -9.89 -5.41 -0.73
N THR A 30 -10.63 -5.02 -1.77
CA THR A 30 -10.30 -3.90 -2.69
C THR A 30 -10.42 -2.52 -2.03
N MET A 31 -11.22 -2.38 -0.96
CA MET A 31 -11.38 -1.09 -0.27
C MET A 31 -10.04 -0.55 0.24
N ARG A 32 -9.11 -1.44 0.60
CA ARG A 32 -7.76 -1.09 1.07
C ARG A 32 -6.98 -0.32 0.00
N GLN A 33 -7.03 -0.80 -1.24
CA GLN A 33 -6.39 -0.15 -2.38
C GLN A 33 -7.06 1.19 -2.71
N VAL A 34 -8.39 1.24 -2.70
CA VAL A 34 -9.16 2.47 -2.97
C VAL A 34 -8.83 3.56 -1.96
N PHE A 35 -8.84 3.22 -0.66
CA PHE A 35 -8.51 4.18 0.39
C PHE A 35 -7.05 4.64 0.29
N ALA A 36 -6.11 3.71 0.07
CA ALA A 36 -4.71 4.08 -0.12
C ALA A 36 -4.53 5.04 -1.30
N ALA A 37 -5.08 4.70 -2.47
CA ALA A 37 -5.01 5.54 -3.67
C ALA A 37 -5.61 6.94 -3.42
N HIS A 38 -6.74 7.03 -2.71
CA HIS A 38 -7.36 8.32 -2.36
C HIS A 38 -6.42 9.23 -1.57
N PHE A 39 -5.68 8.69 -0.59
CA PHE A 39 -4.76 9.49 0.23
C PHE A 39 -3.45 9.84 -0.50
N MET A 40 -3.15 9.19 -1.63
CA MET A 40 -1.99 9.51 -2.47
C MET A 40 -2.24 10.64 -3.48
N ARG A 41 -3.46 11.19 -3.57
CA ARG A 41 -3.88 12.15 -4.60
C ARG A 41 -3.02 13.41 -4.75
N ASP A 42 -2.35 13.83 -3.67
CA ASP A 42 -1.50 15.02 -3.63
C ASP A 42 0.01 14.70 -3.73
N CYS A 43 0.35 13.43 -4.00
CA CYS A 43 1.73 12.96 -4.12
C CYS A 43 2.12 12.84 -5.59
N PRO A 44 3.18 13.55 -6.06
CA PRO A 44 3.61 13.46 -7.45
C PRO A 44 4.32 12.14 -7.75
N HIS A 45 4.96 11.51 -6.77
CA HIS A 45 5.51 10.17 -6.89
C HIS A 45 4.83 9.24 -5.90
N ILE A 46 4.65 7.98 -6.27
CA ILE A 46 4.04 6.96 -5.40
C ILE A 46 4.99 5.78 -5.31
N LEU A 47 5.34 5.42 -4.08
CA LEU A 47 6.04 4.20 -3.75
C LEU A 47 5.10 3.27 -2.99
N GLU A 48 4.85 2.10 -3.54
CA GLU A 48 4.15 1.01 -2.88
C GLU A 48 5.14 -0.11 -2.56
N ILE A 49 5.16 -0.57 -1.30
CA ILE A 49 5.94 -1.73 -0.88
C ILE A 49 4.97 -2.79 -0.37
N GLY A 50 5.04 -4.00 -0.93
CA GLY A 50 4.19 -5.11 -0.51
C GLY A 50 2.85 -5.19 -1.25
N GLY A 51 2.74 -4.61 -2.46
CA GLY A 51 1.50 -4.61 -3.25
C GLY A 51 1.06 -6.00 -3.75
N HIS A 52 1.89 -7.04 -3.59
CA HIS A 52 1.64 -8.40 -4.10
C HIS A 52 1.17 -8.38 -5.57
N ILE A 53 0.12 -9.15 -5.89
CA ILE A 53 -0.56 -9.18 -7.19
C ILE A 53 -1.65 -8.09 -7.33
N ARG A 54 -1.88 -7.26 -6.31
CA ARG A 54 -2.96 -6.25 -6.30
C ARG A 54 -2.44 -4.87 -5.87
N PRO A 55 -1.52 -4.28 -6.67
CA PRO A 55 -0.99 -2.95 -6.39
C PRO A 55 -2.08 -1.89 -6.46
N ILE A 56 -1.86 -0.73 -5.85
CA ILE A 56 -2.83 0.37 -5.89
C ILE A 56 -2.90 1.07 -7.26
N THR A 57 -1.98 0.76 -8.17
CA THR A 57 -1.84 1.42 -9.49
C THR A 57 -3.17 1.59 -10.24
N PRO A 58 -4.05 0.56 -10.36
CA PRO A 58 -5.31 0.69 -11.09
C PRO A 58 -6.36 1.59 -10.40
N TYR A 59 -6.16 1.91 -9.11
CA TYR A 59 -7.10 2.68 -8.29
C TYR A 59 -6.74 4.16 -8.20
N LEU A 60 -5.60 4.55 -8.75
CA LEU A 60 -5.16 5.94 -8.80
C LEU A 60 -6.00 6.72 -9.79
N THR A 61 -6.68 7.75 -9.32
CA THR A 61 -7.55 8.61 -10.14
C THR A 61 -6.90 9.94 -10.50
N HIS A 62 -5.83 10.33 -9.80
CA HIS A 62 -5.03 11.52 -10.12
C HIS A 62 -3.92 11.20 -11.12
N HIS A 63 -3.05 12.18 -11.39
CA HIS A 63 -2.00 12.10 -12.39
C HIS A 63 -0.61 12.24 -11.75
N PRO A 64 -0.11 11.18 -11.07
CA PRO A 64 1.25 11.18 -10.56
C PRO A 64 2.25 11.20 -11.73
N LEU A 65 3.45 11.73 -11.46
CA LEU A 65 4.59 11.67 -12.36
C LEU A 65 5.19 10.26 -12.42
N SER A 66 5.13 9.51 -11.31
CA SER A 66 5.56 8.11 -11.30
C SER A 66 4.83 7.27 -10.26
N VAL A 67 4.71 5.97 -10.57
CA VAL A 67 4.22 4.94 -9.65
C VAL A 67 5.22 3.79 -9.65
N THR A 68 5.75 3.45 -8.49
CA THR A 68 6.65 2.30 -8.33
C THR A 68 6.07 1.35 -7.29
N SER A 69 5.74 0.14 -7.70
CA SER A 69 5.35 -0.96 -6.80
C SER A 69 6.50 -1.94 -6.68
N VAL A 70 6.88 -2.31 -5.46
CA VAL A 70 7.97 -3.27 -5.19
C VAL A 70 7.44 -4.40 -4.33
N ASP A 71 7.44 -5.60 -4.90
CA ASP A 71 7.08 -6.83 -4.18
C ASP A 71 7.74 -8.05 -4.84
N PRO A 72 8.27 -9.03 -4.09
CA PRO A 72 8.88 -10.22 -4.67
C PRO A 72 7.95 -11.08 -5.53
N LYS A 73 6.63 -10.87 -5.45
CA LYS A 73 5.59 -11.64 -6.11
C LYS A 73 4.76 -10.81 -7.09
N THR A 74 5.04 -9.51 -7.24
CA THR A 74 4.40 -8.72 -8.28
C THR A 74 4.97 -9.11 -9.65
N GLU A 75 4.13 -9.08 -10.68
CA GLU A 75 4.58 -9.26 -12.05
C GLU A 75 5.35 -8.00 -12.49
N ALA A 76 6.46 -8.19 -13.19
CA ALA A 76 7.23 -7.07 -13.71
C ALA A 76 6.40 -6.34 -14.79
N TYR A 77 6.27 -5.03 -14.65
CA TYR A 77 5.47 -4.21 -15.56
C TYR A 77 6.09 -2.82 -15.68
N GLU A 78 6.11 -2.27 -16.89
CA GLU A 78 6.52 -0.88 -17.12
C GLU A 78 5.58 -0.21 -18.13
N ALA A 79 5.25 1.06 -17.87
CA ALA A 79 4.51 1.90 -18.80
C ALA A 79 4.92 3.37 -18.68
N ALA A 80 4.79 4.11 -19.78
CA ALA A 80 5.04 5.55 -19.83
C ALA A 80 3.77 6.39 -19.53
N GLU A 81 2.62 5.74 -19.36
CA GLU A 81 1.35 6.38 -19.09
C GLU A 81 0.53 5.64 -18.03
N LEU A 82 -0.32 6.40 -17.34
CA LEU A 82 -1.36 5.89 -16.44
C LEU A 82 -2.66 6.65 -16.74
N ASN A 83 -3.74 5.91 -17.04
CA ASN A 83 -5.05 6.48 -17.39
C ASN A 83 -4.98 7.52 -18.53
N GLY A 84 -4.16 7.25 -19.56
CA GLY A 84 -3.99 8.10 -20.74
C GLY A 84 -3.23 9.40 -20.47
N ARG A 85 -2.49 9.48 -19.36
CA ARG A 85 -1.64 10.63 -19.02
C ARG A 85 -0.19 10.20 -18.78
N PRO A 86 0.80 11.06 -19.09
CA PRO A 86 2.20 10.75 -18.82
C PRO A 86 2.42 10.37 -17.35
N CYS A 87 2.98 9.18 -17.12
CA CYS A 87 3.31 8.67 -15.80
C CYS A 87 4.29 7.50 -15.96
N HIS A 88 5.43 7.56 -15.29
CA HIS A 88 6.38 6.46 -15.27
C HIS A 88 5.93 5.38 -14.29
N VAL A 89 5.27 4.32 -14.79
CA VAL A 89 4.79 3.20 -13.99
C VAL A 89 5.80 2.06 -14.03
N ARG A 90 6.16 1.53 -12.85
CA ARG A 90 7.04 0.37 -12.71
C ARG A 90 6.55 -0.56 -11.62
N HIS A 91 6.39 -1.84 -11.93
CA HIS A 91 6.23 -2.91 -10.94
C HIS A 91 7.51 -3.74 -10.97
N ILE A 92 8.18 -3.81 -9.82
CA ILE A 92 9.53 -4.38 -9.69
C ILE A 92 9.43 -5.63 -8.82
N THR A 93 9.75 -6.77 -9.42
CA THR A 93 9.81 -8.06 -8.74
C THR A 93 11.07 -8.16 -7.88
N ALA A 94 11.04 -7.57 -6.69
CA ALA A 94 12.18 -7.53 -5.77
C ALA A 94 11.73 -7.36 -4.32
N LYS A 95 12.64 -7.61 -3.37
CA LYS A 95 12.48 -7.12 -2.00
C LYS A 95 12.85 -5.65 -1.94
N PHE A 96 12.11 -4.85 -1.20
CA PHE A 96 12.36 -3.40 -1.10
C PHE A 96 13.78 -3.08 -0.62
N GLN A 97 14.38 -3.92 0.23
CA GLN A 97 15.76 -3.73 0.71
C GLN A 97 16.86 -3.93 -0.35
N GLN A 98 16.50 -4.28 -1.58
CA GLN A 98 17.39 -4.46 -2.73
C GLN A 98 17.30 -3.31 -3.74
N ILE A 99 16.41 -2.34 -3.50
CA ILE A 99 16.17 -1.22 -4.42
C ILE A 99 16.81 0.04 -3.86
N ASP A 100 17.51 0.76 -4.72
CA ASP A 100 18.00 2.10 -4.44
C ASP A 100 16.90 3.11 -4.77
N TYR A 101 16.42 3.80 -3.73
CA TYR A 101 15.35 4.78 -3.85
C TYR A 101 15.94 6.19 -3.95
N HIS A 102 15.57 6.90 -5.01
CA HIS A 102 16.05 8.25 -5.30
C HIS A 102 14.88 9.25 -5.36
N TYR A 103 14.20 9.43 -4.22
CA TYR A 103 13.16 10.43 -4.08
C TYR A 103 13.68 11.65 -3.33
N GLN A 104 13.21 12.84 -3.71
CA GLN A 104 13.41 14.03 -2.91
C GLN A 104 12.50 13.95 -1.65
N PRO A 105 12.96 14.36 -0.46
CA PRO A 105 12.10 14.40 0.71
C PRO A 105 10.84 15.24 0.45
N GLY A 106 9.68 14.70 0.84
CA GLY A 106 8.37 15.30 0.60
C GLY A 106 7.83 15.16 -0.83
N SER A 107 8.54 14.48 -1.75
CA SER A 107 8.11 14.35 -3.14
C SER A 107 7.27 13.10 -3.42
N TYR A 108 7.10 12.20 -2.47
CA TYR A 108 6.42 10.92 -2.71
C TYR A 108 5.47 10.53 -1.58
N GLY A 109 4.44 9.78 -1.93
CA GLY A 109 3.62 9.05 -0.98
C GLY A 109 4.15 7.62 -0.83
N LEU A 110 4.07 7.08 0.39
CA LEU A 110 4.45 5.71 0.70
C LEU A 110 3.21 4.89 1.07
N VAL A 111 3.06 3.71 0.47
CA VAL A 111 1.93 2.81 0.70
C VAL A 111 2.44 1.43 1.14
N LEU A 112 1.93 0.97 2.28
CA LEU A 112 2.22 -0.31 2.91
C LEU A 112 0.91 -1.05 3.18
N LEU A 113 0.38 -1.79 2.20
CA LEU A 113 -0.84 -2.58 2.38
C LEU A 113 -0.51 -4.02 2.78
N GLY A 114 -1.31 -4.59 3.69
CA GLY A 114 -1.04 -5.91 4.26
C GLY A 114 0.33 -6.01 4.95
N TYR A 115 0.77 -4.93 5.60
CA TYR A 115 2.08 -4.81 6.19
C TYR A 115 2.40 -6.00 7.10
N SER A 116 3.47 -6.73 6.76
CA SER A 116 3.96 -7.88 7.53
C SER A 116 5.42 -8.19 7.18
N LEU A 117 6.28 -7.17 7.21
CA LEU A 117 7.65 -7.27 6.72
C LEU A 117 8.51 -8.21 7.58
N LYS A 118 9.18 -9.15 6.90
CA LYS A 118 10.18 -10.05 7.50
C LYS A 118 11.58 -9.42 7.40
N PRO A 119 12.51 -9.79 8.31
CA PRO A 119 13.93 -9.52 8.12
C PRO A 119 14.42 -10.01 6.75
N PHE A 120 15.41 -9.31 6.19
CA PHE A 120 16.08 -9.73 4.96
C PHE A 120 17.56 -9.99 5.21
N GLY A 121 17.93 -11.27 5.32
CA GLY A 121 19.28 -11.66 5.73
C GLY A 121 19.58 -11.14 7.13
N ARG A 122 20.59 -10.29 7.26
CA ARG A 122 20.95 -9.60 8.50
C ARG A 122 20.26 -8.24 8.70
N LYS A 123 19.47 -7.77 7.72
CA LYS A 123 18.78 -6.47 7.80
C LYS A 123 17.49 -6.60 8.61
N ASP A 124 17.32 -5.71 9.59
CA ASP A 124 16.11 -5.56 10.39
C ASP A 124 14.90 -5.22 9.48
N PRO A 125 13.71 -5.82 9.69
CA PRO A 125 12.49 -5.40 9.01
C PRO A 125 12.17 -3.91 9.21
N LEU A 126 12.42 -3.36 10.40
CA LEU A 126 12.30 -1.95 10.76
C LEU A 126 13.69 -1.27 10.76
N GLY A 127 14.45 -1.44 9.68
CA GLY A 127 15.77 -0.83 9.53
C GLY A 127 15.74 0.64 9.09
N ASP A 128 16.91 1.27 9.11
CA ASP A 128 17.15 2.66 8.70
C ASP A 128 16.53 2.99 7.33
N LEU A 129 16.55 2.03 6.40
CA LEU A 129 15.96 2.21 5.08
C LEU A 129 14.45 2.47 5.15
N LEU A 130 13.69 1.62 5.86
CA LEU A 130 12.24 1.78 5.95
C LEU A 130 11.89 3.06 6.70
N PHE A 131 12.58 3.35 7.79
CA PHE A 131 12.37 4.58 8.55
C PHE A 131 12.73 5.82 7.75
N SER A 132 13.82 5.81 6.98
CA SER A 132 14.15 6.89 6.06
C SER A 132 13.06 7.09 5.01
N LEU A 133 12.52 6.00 4.45
CA LEU A 133 11.41 6.07 3.50
C LEU A 133 10.12 6.63 4.13
N ILE A 134 9.86 6.33 5.40
CA ILE A 134 8.70 6.87 6.13
C ILE A 134 8.91 8.35 6.42
N ASP A 135 10.05 8.74 7.01
CA ASP A 135 10.35 10.10 7.46
C ASP A 135 10.40 11.12 6.31
N ASN A 136 10.82 10.67 5.13
CA ASN A 136 10.96 11.51 3.95
C ASN A 136 9.75 11.44 3.00
N ALA A 137 8.75 10.62 3.28
CA ALA A 137 7.51 10.63 2.52
C ALA A 137 6.71 11.92 2.82
N LYS A 138 5.85 12.33 1.89
CA LYS A 138 4.84 13.37 2.09
C LYS A 138 3.63 12.88 2.86
N THR A 139 3.19 11.65 2.55
CA THR A 139 2.05 10.97 3.16
C THR A 139 2.42 9.49 3.25
N VAL A 140 2.10 8.84 4.37
CA VAL A 140 2.28 7.39 4.52
C VAL A 140 0.93 6.74 4.78
N VAL A 141 0.63 5.67 4.06
CA VAL A 141 -0.52 4.80 4.32
C VAL A 141 -0.02 3.45 4.78
N ILE A 142 -0.54 2.98 5.91
CA ILE A 142 -0.22 1.66 6.45
C ILE A 142 -1.52 0.91 6.73
N GLU A 143 -1.62 -0.31 6.24
CA GLU A 143 -2.70 -1.22 6.54
C GLU A 143 -2.14 -2.57 6.97
N TYR A 144 -2.67 -3.12 8.06
CA TYR A 144 -2.31 -4.47 8.50
C TYR A 144 -3.47 -5.16 9.23
N ALA A 145 -3.38 -6.48 9.32
CA ALA A 145 -4.24 -7.28 10.20
C ALA A 145 -3.70 -7.21 11.65
N PRO A 146 -4.44 -6.64 12.62
CA PRO A 146 -3.93 -6.39 13.97
C PRO A 146 -3.72 -7.67 14.79
N GLU A 147 -4.37 -8.76 14.42
CA GLU A 147 -4.18 -10.07 15.04
C GLU A 147 -2.90 -10.80 14.56
N LEU A 148 -2.18 -10.24 13.58
CA LEU A 148 -0.90 -10.78 13.15
C LEU A 148 0.25 -10.17 13.96
N GLU A 149 0.83 -10.97 14.87
CA GLU A 149 1.89 -10.58 15.82
C GLU A 149 3.01 -9.73 15.18
N ARG A 150 3.47 -10.11 13.99
CA ARG A 150 4.55 -9.40 13.31
C ARG A 150 4.20 -7.95 13.00
N ALA A 151 3.00 -7.72 12.49
CA ALA A 151 2.56 -6.37 12.14
C ALA A 151 2.19 -5.60 13.42
N ALA A 152 1.49 -6.26 14.34
CA ALA A 152 1.08 -5.71 15.62
C ALA A 152 2.24 -5.25 16.49
N SER A 153 3.39 -5.94 16.43
CA SER A 153 4.61 -5.52 17.15
C SER A 153 5.36 -4.40 16.45
N GLN A 154 5.29 -4.30 15.12
CA GLN A 154 6.11 -3.37 14.34
C GLN A 154 5.45 -2.01 14.09
N VAL A 155 4.15 -1.99 13.76
CA VAL A 155 3.44 -0.75 13.40
C VAL A 155 3.43 0.28 14.54
N PRO A 156 3.31 -0.08 15.84
CA PRO A 156 3.46 0.87 16.94
C PRO A 156 4.78 1.66 16.90
N HIS A 157 5.88 1.04 16.48
CA HIS A 157 7.17 1.73 16.33
C HIS A 157 7.21 2.70 15.15
N ILE A 158 6.35 2.51 14.14
CA ILE A 158 6.22 3.42 13.01
C ILE A 158 5.34 4.63 13.38
N ILE A 159 4.17 4.39 13.98
CA ILE A 159 3.22 5.46 14.28
C ILE A 159 3.66 6.34 15.47
N SER A 160 4.56 5.85 16.32
CA SER A 160 5.15 6.60 17.44
C SER A 160 6.39 7.40 17.07
N ARG A 161 6.81 7.41 15.78
CA ARG A 161 7.98 8.17 15.35
C ARG A 161 7.74 9.68 15.55
N PRO A 162 8.75 10.45 16.02
CA PRO A 162 8.61 11.90 16.18
C PRO A 162 8.37 12.67 14.87
N SER A 163 8.74 12.07 13.74
CA SER A 163 8.62 12.63 12.40
C SER A 163 7.24 12.46 11.78
N VAL A 164 6.35 11.69 12.41
CA VAL A 164 5.01 11.38 11.88
C VAL A 164 3.91 11.85 12.81
N THR A 165 2.73 12.10 12.26
CA THR A 165 1.50 12.39 13.00
C THR A 165 0.36 11.62 12.36
N VAL A 166 -0.49 10.98 13.17
CA VAL A 166 -1.68 10.28 12.66
C VAL A 166 -2.69 11.33 12.19
N ARG A 167 -2.88 11.44 10.87
CA ARG A 167 -3.96 12.24 10.27
C ARG A 167 -5.31 11.54 10.43
N GLY A 168 -5.32 10.22 10.25
CA GLY A 168 -6.54 9.43 10.32
C GLY A 168 -6.26 7.96 10.62
N GLN A 169 -7.21 7.33 11.28
CA GLN A 169 -7.19 5.91 11.63
C GLN A 169 -8.58 5.34 11.40
N PHE A 170 -8.63 4.16 10.79
CA PHE A 170 -9.88 3.44 10.52
C PHE A 170 -9.71 1.96 10.81
N ASP A 171 -10.74 1.37 11.39
CA ASP A 171 -10.87 -0.08 11.50
C ASP A 171 -11.74 -0.56 10.34
N LEU A 172 -11.25 -1.55 9.59
CA LEU A 172 -11.95 -2.16 8.47
C LEU A 172 -12.22 -3.61 8.81
N HIS A 173 -13.49 -4.01 8.71
CA HIS A 173 -13.88 -5.41 8.84
C HIS A 173 -14.32 -5.95 7.48
N LEU A 174 -13.58 -6.93 6.98
CA LEU A 174 -13.83 -7.57 5.70
C LEU A 174 -14.84 -8.71 5.89
N HIS A 175 -16.08 -8.47 5.49
CA HIS A 175 -17.14 -9.49 5.50
C HIS A 175 -17.02 -10.41 4.29
N ASP A 176 -15.99 -11.25 4.30
CA ASP A 176 -15.73 -12.26 3.28
C ASP A 176 -15.82 -13.67 3.92
N PRO A 177 -16.73 -14.54 3.45
CA PRO A 177 -16.90 -15.89 3.99
C PRO A 177 -15.61 -16.71 4.05
N GLU A 178 -14.66 -16.50 3.13
CA GLU A 178 -13.41 -17.29 3.08
C GLU A 178 -12.46 -16.97 4.24
N ILE A 179 -12.61 -15.81 4.86
CA ILE A 179 -11.77 -15.34 5.98
C ILE A 179 -12.54 -15.04 7.24
N ALA A 180 -13.84 -15.32 7.26
CA ALA A 180 -14.68 -15.13 8.41
C ALA A 180 -14.09 -15.87 9.63
N GLY A 181 -13.93 -15.16 10.74
CA GLY A 181 -13.33 -15.70 11.96
C GLY A 181 -11.82 -15.93 11.91
N THR A 182 -11.13 -15.47 10.87
CA THR A 182 -9.66 -15.49 10.79
C THR A 182 -9.05 -14.12 11.16
N PRO A 183 -7.77 -14.07 11.57
CA PRO A 183 -7.02 -12.83 11.81
C PRO A 183 -7.04 -11.83 10.65
N TYR A 184 -7.32 -12.28 9.42
CA TYR A 184 -7.29 -11.44 8.22
C TYR A 184 -8.55 -10.61 8.00
N ALA A 185 -9.65 -10.92 8.70
CA ALA A 185 -10.93 -10.22 8.54
C ALA A 185 -10.89 -8.81 9.14
N ALA A 186 -10.22 -8.62 10.27
CA ALA A 186 -9.98 -7.31 10.85
C ALA A 186 -8.72 -6.68 10.22
N ARG A 187 -8.82 -5.42 9.82
CA ARG A 187 -7.70 -4.62 9.32
C ARG A 187 -7.68 -3.29 10.06
N GLN A 188 -6.50 -2.79 10.34
CA GLN A 188 -6.31 -1.45 10.84
C GLN A 188 -5.55 -0.62 9.81
N PHE A 189 -6.08 0.56 9.54
CA PHE A 189 -5.61 1.46 8.50
C PHE A 189 -5.18 2.80 9.13
N TYR A 190 -3.95 3.21 8.86
CA TYR A 190 -3.39 4.48 9.31
C TYR A 190 -3.04 5.34 8.10
N VAL A 191 -3.41 6.62 8.19
CA VAL A 191 -2.93 7.69 7.32
C VAL A 191 -2.05 8.59 8.17
N LEU A 192 -0.78 8.66 7.82
CA LEU A 192 0.22 9.42 8.54
C LEU A 192 0.68 10.60 7.69
N ASP A 193 0.77 11.73 8.37
CA ASP A 193 1.46 12.91 7.90
C ASP A 193 2.89 12.89 8.40
N THR A 194 3.77 13.52 7.64
CA THR A 194 5.14 13.80 8.06
C THR A 194 5.34 15.31 8.13
N ARG A 195 6.54 15.76 8.50
CA ARG A 195 6.93 17.17 8.43
C ARG A 195 6.79 17.81 7.04
N TYR A 196 6.58 17.02 5.99
CA TYR A 196 6.41 17.47 4.61
C TYR A 196 4.96 17.49 4.14
N SER A 197 4.02 17.00 4.96
CA SER A 197 2.59 17.22 4.72
C SER A 197 2.31 18.72 4.91
N ALA A 198 1.80 19.38 3.87
CA ALA A 198 1.52 20.81 3.94
C ALA A 198 0.58 21.13 5.10
N SER A 199 0.94 22.16 5.88
CA SER A 199 0.07 22.88 6.81
C SER A 199 -1.08 23.58 6.10
#